data_AF-A0AAU6XA58-F1
#
_entry.id   AF-A0AAU6XA58-F1
#
_cell.length_a   1.000
_cell.length_b   1.000
_cell.length_c   1.000
_cell.angle_alpha   90.00
_cell.angle_beta   90.00
_cell.angle_gamma   90.00
#
_symmetry.space_group_name_H-M   'P 1'
#
loop_
_entity.id
_entity.type
_entity.pdbx_description
1 polymer ?
#
loop_
_entity_poly.entity_id
_entity_poly.type
_entity_poly.pdbx_seq_one_letter_code
_entity_poly.pdbx_strand_id
1 'polypeptide(L)'
;MSSGLPARRARTALCAAAVAAALALTGQPSPAAAAPAPADAPVNTAFARAADAHDVPRDLLVAVGYGETRLDGHAGQPSQDNGYGMMHLVSNPERHTLERAARLTGASLADLRTDTGANIDGAAAVLRALADEAGLDAADRDRLGAWYPVTARYGAPGGEAAARLYADAVYEILGEGVRTRADDGEQVAVAPRTVRPERGPYARTDADAGLAAAAEYPSALWNPAYSGNYATGRSSAITTVVVHVTQGSYAGSISWFQNPSAQVSAHYVVRSSDGQITQTVREGDTAWHARSANPYSVGVEHEGYVDDPAWFTDAMYRSSAALTRYLTDKYGIPKDRAHIVGHSEVPGNDHTDPGPNWDWAYYMSLVQGDDDGATGTPFPTWGTDVSIRQQPTTDSARVASLPGPTSVRVACQVHGGLVEYDGYSNDAWSYLPDHGGYVSNIFIDVDDAWLPGVPTC
;
A
#
# COMPACT_ATOMS: atom_id res chain seq x y z
N MET A 1 -60.86 97.95 26.56
CA MET A 1 -61.39 96.76 25.85
C MET A 1 -60.41 95.64 26.14
N SER A 2 -60.53 94.97 27.30
CA SER A 2 -61.28 93.71 27.51
C SER A 2 -60.85 92.65 26.50
N SER A 3 -60.34 91.48 26.82
CA SER A 3 -60.40 90.64 28.05
C SER A 3 -59.35 89.53 27.81
N GLY A 4 -58.56 89.00 28.75
CA GLY A 4 -58.98 88.20 29.90
C GLY A 4 -58.03 86.99 30.02
N LEU A 5 -57.19 86.99 31.04
CA LEU A 5 -56.57 85.78 31.65
C LEU A 5 -57.67 85.05 32.46
N PRO A 6 -57.62 83.72 32.75
CA PRO A 6 -56.51 83.16 33.56
C PRO A 6 -56.19 81.63 33.47
N ALA A 7 -55.03 81.29 34.06
CA ALA A 7 -54.70 80.14 34.95
C ALA A 7 -54.97 78.68 34.48
N ARG A 8 -54.20 77.64 34.80
CA ARG A 8 -53.01 77.39 35.65
C ARG A 8 -52.62 75.90 35.40
N ARG A 9 -51.32 75.61 35.56
CA ARG A 9 -50.72 74.33 36.04
C ARG A 9 -50.94 73.05 35.20
N ALA A 10 -49.84 72.45 34.72
CA ALA A 10 -49.20 71.28 35.36
C ALA A 10 -48.20 70.57 34.42
N ARG A 11 -47.01 70.32 34.98
CA ARG A 11 -46.20 69.08 34.94
C ARG A 11 -45.72 68.46 33.60
N THR A 12 -44.39 68.50 33.46
CA THR A 12 -43.47 67.38 33.07
C THR A 12 -43.77 66.56 31.81
N ALA A 13 -42.88 66.63 30.82
CA ALA A 13 -41.90 65.55 30.53
C ALA A 13 -40.99 65.98 29.37
N LEU A 14 -39.67 65.90 29.59
CA LEU A 14 -38.63 66.00 28.56
C LEU A 14 -38.78 64.83 27.58
N CYS A 15 -38.94 65.10 26.28
CA CYS A 15 -38.67 64.12 25.24
C CYS A 15 -37.19 64.25 24.85
N ALA A 16 -36.36 63.33 25.35
CA ALA A 16 -35.01 63.13 24.84
C ALA A 16 -35.11 62.30 23.54
N ALA A 17 -34.68 62.87 22.42
CA ALA A 17 -34.47 62.13 21.19
C ALA A 17 -33.17 61.31 21.32
N ALA A 18 -33.30 59.99 21.48
CA ALA A 18 -32.17 59.08 21.38
C ALA A 18 -31.93 58.72 19.90
N VAL A 19 -30.79 59.16 19.37
CA VAL A 19 -30.25 58.71 18.08
C VAL A 19 -29.66 57.31 18.30
N ALA A 20 -30.27 56.28 17.71
CA ALA A 20 -29.70 54.94 17.66
C ALA A 20 -28.63 54.88 16.55
N ALA A 21 -27.37 54.91 16.94
CA ALA A 21 -26.26 54.52 16.05
C ALA A 21 -26.19 52.98 16.03
N ALA A 22 -26.58 52.37 14.90
CA ALA A 22 -26.36 50.96 14.66
C ALA A 22 -24.89 50.72 14.33
N LEU A 23 -24.13 50.12 15.26
CA LEU A 23 -22.86 49.48 14.94
C LEU A 23 -23.14 48.21 14.14
N ALA A 24 -22.89 48.27 12.83
CA ALA A 24 -22.74 47.06 12.03
C ALA A 24 -21.38 46.44 12.35
N LEU A 25 -21.34 45.45 13.24
CA LEU A 25 -20.21 44.53 13.31
C LEU A 25 -20.21 43.68 12.05
N THR A 26 -19.31 43.96 11.12
CA THR A 26 -18.94 43.01 10.06
C THR A 26 -18.07 41.93 10.70
N GLY A 27 -18.70 40.94 11.33
CA GLY A 27 -18.03 39.68 11.65
C GLY A 27 -17.78 38.95 10.34
N GLN A 28 -16.52 38.88 9.90
CA GLN A 28 -16.15 37.88 8.91
C GLN A 28 -16.34 36.51 9.56
N PRO A 29 -17.02 35.55 8.91
CA PRO A 29 -17.09 34.20 9.44
C PRO A 29 -15.68 33.62 9.41
N SER A 30 -15.18 33.20 10.58
CA SER A 30 -14.10 32.22 10.65
C SER A 30 -14.49 31.00 9.80
N PRO A 31 -13.57 30.35 9.08
CA PRO A 31 -13.91 29.08 8.47
C PRO A 31 -14.28 28.13 9.60
N ALA A 32 -15.55 27.73 9.64
CA ALA A 32 -15.93 26.58 10.44
C ALA A 32 -15.10 25.41 9.93
N ALA A 33 -14.44 24.69 10.85
CA ALA A 33 -13.85 23.40 10.53
C ALA A 33 -14.89 22.58 9.75
N ALA A 34 -14.48 22.03 8.60
CA ALA A 34 -15.36 21.17 7.82
C ALA A 34 -15.95 20.10 8.73
N ALA A 35 -17.26 19.87 8.62
CA ALA A 35 -17.90 18.82 9.41
C ALA A 35 -17.21 17.48 9.08
N PRO A 36 -16.91 16.64 10.09
CA PRO A 36 -16.29 15.34 9.85
C PRO A 36 -17.14 14.54 8.84
N ALA A 37 -16.45 13.79 7.99
CA ALA A 37 -17.11 12.96 6.97
C ALA A 37 -18.17 12.04 7.62
N PRO A 38 -19.35 11.85 6.99
CA PRO A 38 -20.28 10.85 7.46
C PRO A 38 -19.61 9.47 7.39
N ALA A 39 -19.70 8.72 8.48
CA ALA A 39 -19.31 7.32 8.51
C ALA A 39 -20.07 6.56 7.40
N ASP A 40 -19.38 5.63 6.75
CA ASP A 40 -19.90 4.79 5.65
C ASP A 40 -20.14 5.48 4.28
N ALA A 41 -19.47 6.61 4.00
CA ALA A 41 -19.49 7.16 2.64
C ALA A 41 -18.76 6.20 1.65
N PRO A 42 -19.27 6.01 0.42
CA PRO A 42 -18.55 5.26 -0.61
C PRO A 42 -17.14 5.81 -0.79
N VAL A 43 -16.16 4.93 -0.93
CA VAL A 43 -14.72 5.26 -1.02
C VAL A 43 -14.44 6.35 -2.06
N ASN A 44 -15.04 6.30 -3.25
CA ASN A 44 -14.86 7.35 -4.26
C ASN A 44 -15.35 8.72 -3.78
N THR A 45 -16.46 8.75 -3.04
CA THR A 45 -17.04 9.98 -2.49
C THR A 45 -16.17 10.51 -1.35
N ALA A 46 -15.63 9.63 -0.51
CA ALA A 46 -14.69 10.01 0.54
C ALA A 46 -13.44 10.67 -0.04
N PHE A 47 -12.80 10.06 -1.05
CA PHE A 47 -11.65 10.64 -1.75
C PHE A 47 -11.96 11.99 -2.38
N ALA A 48 -13.09 12.12 -3.08
CA ALA A 48 -13.47 13.40 -3.70
C ALA A 48 -13.70 14.51 -2.66
N ARG A 49 -14.42 14.20 -1.57
CA ARG A 49 -14.68 15.18 -0.51
C ARG A 49 -13.42 15.60 0.23
N ALA A 50 -12.56 14.65 0.58
CA ALA A 50 -11.31 14.94 1.27
C ALA A 50 -10.37 15.78 0.38
N ALA A 51 -10.29 15.45 -0.91
CA ALA A 51 -9.55 16.22 -1.90
C ALA A 51 -10.05 17.67 -1.97
N ASP A 52 -11.36 17.88 -2.11
CA ASP A 52 -11.98 19.20 -2.17
C ASP A 52 -11.82 19.99 -0.86
N ALA A 53 -11.99 19.33 0.29
CA ALA A 53 -11.93 19.97 1.60
C ALA A 53 -10.53 20.46 1.98
N HIS A 54 -9.50 19.70 1.59
CA HIS A 54 -8.12 19.97 1.97
C HIS A 54 -7.27 20.52 0.82
N ASP A 55 -7.86 20.74 -0.36
CA ASP A 55 -7.16 21.26 -1.56
C ASP A 55 -5.93 20.39 -1.87
N VAL A 56 -6.18 19.08 -1.93
CA VAL A 56 -5.25 18.00 -2.29
C VAL A 56 -5.76 17.34 -3.57
N PRO A 57 -4.92 17.08 -4.58
CA PRO A 57 -5.37 16.40 -5.79
C PRO A 57 -5.89 14.99 -5.49
N ARG A 58 -7.16 14.71 -5.84
CA ARG A 58 -7.83 13.41 -5.59
C ARG A 58 -6.98 12.22 -6.05
N ASP A 59 -6.46 12.26 -7.26
CA ASP A 59 -5.71 11.15 -7.83
C ASP A 59 -4.41 10.86 -7.07
N LEU A 60 -3.76 11.90 -6.51
CA LEU A 60 -2.61 11.72 -5.64
C LEU A 60 -3.03 11.03 -4.35
N LEU A 61 -4.15 11.44 -3.76
CA LEU A 61 -4.68 10.85 -2.54
C LEU A 61 -5.03 9.37 -2.76
N VAL A 62 -5.66 9.02 -3.88
CA VAL A 62 -5.93 7.61 -4.25
C VAL A 62 -4.63 6.84 -4.46
N ALA A 63 -3.64 7.40 -5.16
CA ALA A 63 -2.36 6.74 -5.38
C ALA A 63 -1.58 6.48 -4.08
N VAL A 64 -1.66 7.40 -3.12
CA VAL A 64 -1.11 7.21 -1.76
C VAL A 64 -1.82 6.05 -1.07
N GLY A 65 -3.15 6.04 -1.00
CA GLY A 65 -3.89 4.94 -0.36
C GLY A 65 -3.66 3.59 -1.04
N TYR A 66 -3.56 3.58 -2.37
CA TYR A 66 -3.26 2.37 -3.12
C TYR A 66 -1.85 1.85 -2.84
N GLY A 67 -0.85 2.74 -2.77
CA GLY A 67 0.53 2.38 -2.45
C GLY A 67 0.73 1.91 -1.00
N GLU A 68 -0.11 2.37 -0.07
CA GLU A 68 -0.02 1.96 1.34
C GLU A 68 -0.73 0.64 1.62
N THR A 69 -1.98 0.49 1.15
CA THR A 69 -2.84 -0.63 1.54
C THR A 69 -3.66 -1.21 0.40
N ARG A 70 -3.40 -0.82 -0.86
CA ARG A 70 -4.22 -1.18 -2.04
C ARG A 70 -5.70 -0.81 -1.92
N LEU A 71 -5.98 0.24 -1.16
CA LEU A 71 -7.34 0.67 -0.85
C LEU A 71 -8.13 -0.31 0.02
N ASP A 72 -7.44 -0.97 0.95
CA ASP A 72 -8.03 -1.80 2.01
C ASP A 72 -7.83 -1.11 3.38
N GLY A 73 -8.88 -1.00 4.19
CA GLY A 73 -8.83 -0.46 5.55
C GLY A 73 -8.33 -1.45 6.61
N HIS A 74 -8.10 -2.70 6.25
CA HIS A 74 -7.68 -3.83 7.09
C HIS A 74 -8.52 -4.02 8.34
N ALA A 75 -9.82 -3.75 8.23
CA ALA A 75 -10.77 -3.76 9.34
C ALA A 75 -10.28 -2.97 10.58
N GLY A 76 -9.47 -1.92 10.36
CA GLY A 76 -8.88 -1.07 11.38
C GLY A 76 -7.78 -1.71 12.22
N GLN A 77 -7.26 -2.87 11.82
CA GLN A 77 -6.06 -3.46 12.45
C GLN A 77 -4.80 -2.69 12.05
N PRO A 78 -3.81 -2.59 12.96
CA PRO A 78 -2.55 -1.92 12.65
C PRO A 78 -1.65 -2.74 11.75
N SER A 79 -0.87 -2.05 10.91
CA SER A 79 0.35 -2.57 10.30
C SER A 79 1.45 -2.81 11.34
N GLN A 80 2.58 -3.41 10.93
CA GLN A 80 3.77 -3.53 11.79
C GLN A 80 4.30 -2.16 12.30
N ASP A 81 4.21 -1.12 11.46
CA ASP A 81 4.60 0.27 11.80
C ASP A 81 3.61 0.96 12.75
N ASN A 82 2.54 0.27 13.15
CA ASN A 82 1.37 0.82 13.82
C ASN A 82 0.64 1.91 12.99
N GLY A 83 0.52 1.66 11.69
CA GLY A 83 -0.29 2.42 10.73
C GLY A 83 -1.69 1.82 10.57
N TYR A 84 -2.70 2.66 10.37
CA TYR A 84 -4.10 2.25 10.39
C TYR A 84 -4.90 2.77 9.19
N GLY A 85 -5.87 1.96 8.77
CA GLY A 85 -6.84 2.29 7.72
C GLY A 85 -6.22 2.47 6.34
N MET A 86 -7.07 2.82 5.38
CA MET A 86 -6.76 2.87 3.94
C MET A 86 -5.56 3.77 3.58
N MET A 87 -5.29 4.78 4.39
CA MET A 87 -4.25 5.76 4.16
C MET A 87 -3.03 5.57 5.06
N HIS A 88 -3.01 4.50 5.86
CA HIS A 88 -1.91 4.14 6.77
C HIS A 88 -1.50 5.31 7.68
N LEU A 89 -2.46 5.82 8.46
CA LEU A 89 -2.17 6.83 9.47
C LEU A 89 -1.44 6.20 10.66
N VAL A 90 -0.20 6.65 10.91
CA VAL A 90 0.76 6.02 11.82
C VAL A 90 0.76 6.64 13.20
N SER A 91 0.85 5.78 14.22
CA SER A 91 1.01 6.14 15.63
C SER A 91 2.15 5.33 16.25
N ASN A 92 3.37 5.85 16.24
CA ASN A 92 4.53 5.20 16.85
C ASN A 92 5.51 6.27 17.41
N PRO A 93 6.60 5.90 18.13
CA PRO A 93 7.49 6.89 18.76
C PRO A 93 8.12 7.93 17.84
N GLU A 94 8.23 7.67 16.53
CA GLU A 94 8.85 8.57 15.56
C GLU A 94 7.83 9.22 14.61
N ARG A 95 6.66 8.59 14.42
CA ARG A 95 5.60 9.03 13.49
C ARG A 95 4.26 9.15 14.21
N HIS A 96 3.67 10.32 14.09
CA HIS A 96 2.39 10.66 14.72
C HIS A 96 1.40 11.23 13.70
N THR A 97 1.31 10.63 12.50
CA THR A 97 0.37 11.10 11.46
C THR A 97 -1.07 10.83 11.86
N LEU A 98 -1.36 9.77 12.63
CA LEU A 98 -2.67 9.52 13.21
C LEU A 98 -3.10 10.62 14.19
N GLU A 99 -2.24 10.98 15.15
CA GLU A 99 -2.55 12.05 16.11
C GLU A 99 -2.58 13.42 15.43
N ARG A 100 -1.75 13.63 14.40
CA ARG A 100 -1.77 14.85 13.60
C ARG A 100 -3.09 14.97 12.83
N ALA A 101 -3.57 13.89 12.20
CA ALA A 101 -4.87 13.84 11.54
C ALA A 101 -6.01 14.17 12.52
N ALA A 102 -6.00 13.59 13.73
CA ALA A 102 -6.99 13.87 14.78
C ALA A 102 -7.03 15.35 15.16
N ARG A 103 -5.86 15.99 15.32
CA ARG A 103 -5.78 17.43 15.63
C ARG A 103 -6.27 18.31 14.49
N LEU A 104 -6.00 17.93 13.24
CA LEU A 104 -6.33 18.74 12.06
C LEU A 104 -7.82 18.65 11.69
N THR A 105 -8.43 17.47 11.86
CA THR A 105 -9.83 17.21 11.47
C THR A 105 -10.81 17.33 12.64
N GLY A 106 -10.33 17.16 13.88
CA GLY A 106 -11.18 17.03 15.07
C GLY A 106 -11.79 15.63 15.24
N ALA A 107 -11.49 14.67 14.34
CA ALA A 107 -11.93 13.29 14.45
C ALA A 107 -11.27 12.58 15.65
N SER A 108 -11.94 11.56 16.18
CA SER A 108 -11.35 10.75 17.25
C SER A 108 -10.30 9.79 16.69
N LEU A 109 -9.33 9.38 17.52
CA LEU A 109 -8.36 8.35 17.12
C LEU A 109 -9.03 7.00 16.79
N ALA A 110 -10.20 6.72 17.38
CA ALA A 110 -10.94 5.51 17.07
C ALA A 110 -11.51 5.58 15.65
N ASP A 111 -12.18 6.68 15.30
CA ASP A 111 -12.77 6.86 13.96
C ASP A 111 -11.67 6.84 12.90
N LEU A 112 -10.54 7.53 13.12
CA LEU A 112 -9.42 7.51 12.19
C LEU A 112 -8.78 6.13 11.98
N ARG A 113 -8.99 5.19 12.91
CA ARG A 113 -8.49 3.81 12.78
C ARG A 113 -9.45 2.92 12.01
N THR A 114 -10.75 3.08 12.21
CA THR A 114 -11.76 2.10 11.76
C THR A 114 -12.72 2.61 10.71
N ASP A 115 -12.92 3.93 10.59
CA ASP A 115 -13.81 4.53 9.60
C ASP A 115 -13.00 5.00 8.37
N THR A 116 -13.32 4.43 7.21
CA THR A 116 -12.63 4.69 5.95
C THR A 116 -12.72 6.16 5.54
N GLY A 117 -13.89 6.79 5.71
CA GLY A 117 -14.09 8.20 5.36
C GLY A 117 -13.25 9.15 6.21
N ALA A 118 -13.25 8.95 7.53
CA ALA A 118 -12.45 9.71 8.48
C ALA A 118 -10.95 9.49 8.24
N ASN A 119 -10.52 8.27 7.96
CA ASN A 119 -9.13 7.96 7.65
C ASN A 119 -8.63 8.69 6.39
N ILE A 120 -9.43 8.68 5.31
CA ILE A 120 -9.15 9.42 4.07
C ILE A 120 -9.09 10.93 4.31
N ASP A 121 -10.07 11.49 5.03
CA ASP A 121 -10.10 12.92 5.38
C ASP A 121 -8.89 13.32 6.25
N GLY A 122 -8.55 12.50 7.24
CA GLY A 122 -7.39 12.67 8.12
C GLY A 122 -6.08 12.69 7.35
N ALA A 123 -5.89 11.77 6.40
CA ALA A 123 -4.69 11.73 5.57
C ALA A 123 -4.59 12.93 4.62
N ALA A 124 -5.71 13.33 4.00
CA ALA A 124 -5.76 14.54 3.17
C ALA A 124 -5.40 15.78 3.99
N ALA A 125 -5.90 15.91 5.22
CA ALA A 125 -5.53 16.99 6.13
C ALA A 125 -4.02 17.00 6.46
N VAL A 126 -3.44 15.82 6.72
CA VAL A 126 -1.99 15.69 6.98
C VAL A 126 -1.17 16.08 5.76
N LEU A 127 -1.52 15.58 4.56
CA LEU A 127 -0.87 15.94 3.30
C LEU A 127 -0.95 17.44 3.04
N ARG A 128 -2.11 18.04 3.27
CA ARG A 128 -2.28 19.48 3.13
C ARG A 128 -1.38 20.26 4.08
N ALA A 129 -1.36 19.87 5.35
CA ALA A 129 -0.51 20.53 6.34
C ALA A 129 1.00 20.38 6.02
N LEU A 130 1.42 19.24 5.45
CA LEU A 130 2.78 19.05 4.94
C LEU A 130 3.09 19.93 3.72
N ALA A 131 2.10 20.15 2.84
CA ALA A 131 2.23 21.06 1.70
C ALA A 131 2.40 22.51 2.14
N ASP A 132 1.63 22.94 3.15
CA ASP A 132 1.77 24.27 3.75
C ASP A 132 3.16 24.43 4.42
N GLU A 133 3.64 23.41 5.13
CA GLU A 133 5.00 23.39 5.71
C GLU A 133 6.12 23.40 4.66
N ALA A 134 5.85 22.84 3.48
CA ALA A 134 6.75 22.89 2.33
C ALA A 134 6.66 24.22 1.56
N GLY A 135 5.70 25.10 1.90
CA GLY A 135 5.52 26.41 1.29
C GLY A 135 4.84 26.38 -0.08
N LEU A 136 4.10 25.31 -0.40
CA LEU A 136 3.33 25.23 -1.65
C LEU A 136 2.17 26.22 -1.61
N ASP A 137 2.07 27.09 -2.61
CA ASP A 137 0.90 27.95 -2.80
C ASP A 137 -0.25 27.23 -3.53
N ALA A 138 -1.34 27.93 -3.82
CA ALA A 138 -2.48 27.33 -4.52
C ALA A 138 -2.14 26.85 -5.94
N ALA A 139 -1.33 27.62 -6.68
CA ALA A 139 -0.92 27.25 -8.03
C ALA A 139 0.07 26.07 -8.01
N ASP A 140 0.88 25.94 -6.96
CA ASP A 140 1.71 24.76 -6.75
C ASP A 140 0.85 23.52 -6.49
N ARG A 141 -0.20 23.64 -5.67
CA ARG A 141 -1.06 22.50 -5.32
C ARG A 141 -1.88 21.96 -6.50
N ASP A 142 -2.16 22.78 -7.51
CA ASP A 142 -2.73 22.33 -8.78
C ASP A 142 -1.75 21.47 -9.62
N ARG A 143 -0.45 21.56 -9.34
CA ARG A 143 0.61 20.85 -10.08
C ARG A 143 1.05 19.63 -9.30
N LEU A 144 0.65 18.47 -9.80
CA LEU A 144 0.94 17.18 -9.16
C LEU A 144 2.42 16.97 -8.90
N GLY A 145 3.30 17.37 -9.82
CA GLY A 145 4.76 17.29 -9.64
C GLY A 145 5.26 17.97 -8.36
N ALA A 146 4.66 19.09 -7.96
CA ALA A 146 5.05 19.86 -6.78
C ALA A 146 4.78 19.12 -5.47
N TRP A 147 3.86 18.15 -5.47
CA TRP A 147 3.53 17.37 -4.28
C TRP A 147 4.60 16.33 -3.92
N TYR A 148 5.60 16.08 -4.76
CA TYR A 148 6.57 15.01 -4.54
C TYR A 148 7.27 15.10 -3.17
N PRO A 149 7.78 16.27 -2.75
CA PRO A 149 8.40 16.39 -1.43
C PRO A 149 7.41 16.20 -0.28
N VAL A 150 6.12 16.50 -0.49
CA VAL A 150 5.05 16.28 0.49
C VAL A 150 4.78 14.78 0.64
N THR A 151 4.62 14.07 -0.47
CA THR A 151 4.46 12.61 -0.51
C THR A 151 5.64 11.90 0.16
N ALA A 152 6.87 12.32 -0.15
CA ALA A 152 8.09 11.77 0.47
C ALA A 152 8.08 11.90 2.00
N ARG A 153 7.65 13.06 2.53
CA ARG A 153 7.52 13.30 3.98
C ARG A 153 6.37 12.54 4.61
N TYR A 154 5.30 12.30 3.88
CA TYR A 154 4.14 11.55 4.37
C TYR A 154 4.52 10.11 4.69
N GLY A 155 5.16 9.41 3.74
CA GLY A 155 5.40 7.96 3.83
C GLY A 155 6.59 7.51 4.66
N ALA A 156 7.65 8.31 4.79
CA ALA A 156 8.84 7.88 5.53
C ALA A 156 9.67 9.02 6.12
N PRO A 157 9.79 9.14 7.45
CA PRO A 157 10.84 9.94 8.09
C PRO A 157 12.21 9.23 8.09
N GLY A 158 12.30 7.96 7.65
CA GLY A 158 13.52 7.17 7.54
C GLY A 158 14.50 7.69 6.48
N GLY A 159 15.20 8.78 6.80
CA GLY A 159 16.21 9.37 5.92
C GLY A 159 15.72 9.81 4.53
N GLU A 160 16.60 10.42 3.74
CA GLU A 160 16.23 10.91 2.40
C GLU A 160 16.00 9.76 1.39
N ALA A 161 16.64 8.60 1.61
CA ALA A 161 16.54 7.45 0.70
C ALA A 161 15.20 6.69 0.80
N ALA A 162 14.69 6.40 2.02
CA ALA A 162 13.39 5.73 2.14
C ALA A 162 12.24 6.66 1.73
N ALA A 163 12.33 7.96 2.06
CA ALA A 163 11.39 8.98 1.59
C ALA A 163 11.33 9.06 0.06
N ARG A 164 12.48 8.94 -0.62
CA ARG A 164 12.55 8.88 -2.09
C ARG A 164 11.92 7.61 -2.65
N LEU A 165 12.21 6.44 -2.07
CA LEU A 165 11.60 5.17 -2.48
C LEU A 165 10.07 5.21 -2.38
N TYR A 166 9.54 5.76 -1.28
CA TYR A 166 8.11 5.93 -1.09
C TYR A 166 7.48 6.83 -2.16
N ALA A 167 8.01 8.04 -2.34
CA ALA A 167 7.47 8.98 -3.30
C ALA A 167 7.59 8.48 -4.75
N ASP A 168 8.67 7.77 -5.09
CA ASP A 168 8.83 7.15 -6.40
C ASP A 168 7.74 6.11 -6.67
N ALA A 169 7.41 5.26 -5.69
CA ALA A 169 6.33 4.28 -5.83
C ALA A 169 4.96 4.95 -6.07
N VAL A 170 4.62 6.00 -5.32
CA VAL A 170 3.36 6.74 -5.53
C VAL A 170 3.28 7.38 -6.92
N TYR A 171 4.41 7.89 -7.43
CA TYR A 171 4.44 8.52 -8.76
C TYR A 171 4.44 7.51 -9.90
N GLU A 172 4.99 6.32 -9.68
CA GLU A 172 4.85 5.17 -10.58
C GLU A 172 3.37 4.75 -10.68
N ILE A 173 2.68 4.59 -9.54
CA ILE A 173 1.23 4.31 -9.48
C ILE A 173 0.43 5.38 -10.24
N LEU A 174 0.77 6.67 -10.10
CA LEU A 174 0.13 7.73 -10.89
C LEU A 174 0.38 7.61 -12.40
N GLY A 175 1.59 7.17 -12.78
CA GLY A 175 1.99 6.92 -14.15
C GLY A 175 1.20 5.81 -14.81
N GLU A 176 1.04 4.70 -14.09
CA GLU A 176 0.32 3.49 -14.53
C GLU A 176 -1.20 3.63 -14.40
N GLY A 177 -1.67 4.48 -13.48
CA GLY A 177 -3.06 4.58 -13.10
C GLY A 177 -3.48 3.51 -12.08
N VAL A 178 -4.69 3.64 -11.55
CA VAL A 178 -5.27 2.68 -10.62
C VAL A 178 -6.58 2.19 -11.20
N ARG A 179 -6.80 0.87 -11.19
CA ARG A 179 -8.10 0.24 -11.42
C ARG A 179 -8.20 -0.94 -10.47
N THR A 180 -8.93 -0.76 -9.37
CA THR A 180 -9.07 -1.79 -8.35
C THR A 180 -10.45 -1.71 -7.73
N ARG A 181 -10.79 -2.70 -6.90
CA ARG A 181 -11.91 -2.62 -5.97
C ARG A 181 -11.37 -2.26 -4.60
N ALA A 182 -12.03 -1.34 -3.92
CA ALA A 182 -11.81 -1.14 -2.49
C ALA A 182 -12.39 -2.31 -1.69
N ASP A 183 -12.10 -2.36 -0.39
CA ASP A 183 -12.60 -3.39 0.54
C ASP A 183 -14.14 -3.50 0.59
N ASP A 184 -14.86 -2.39 0.36
CA ASP A 184 -16.33 -2.36 0.22
C ASP A 184 -16.85 -2.87 -1.13
N GLY A 185 -15.96 -3.26 -2.05
CA GLY A 185 -16.25 -3.75 -3.40
C GLY A 185 -16.45 -2.65 -4.45
N GLU A 186 -16.42 -1.36 -4.06
CA GLU A 186 -16.55 -0.23 -4.97
C GLU A 186 -15.36 -0.17 -5.94
N GLN A 187 -15.62 0.03 -7.23
CA GLN A 187 -14.56 0.25 -8.21
C GLN A 187 -13.95 1.63 -8.03
N VAL A 188 -12.64 1.70 -7.80
CA VAL A 188 -11.88 2.94 -7.73
C VAL A 188 -10.94 3.00 -8.92
N ALA A 189 -10.96 4.14 -9.62
CA ALA A 189 -10.11 4.36 -10.77
C ALA A 189 -9.38 5.72 -10.74
N VAL A 190 -8.15 5.69 -11.23
CA VAL A 190 -7.30 6.84 -11.58
C VAL A 190 -6.76 6.58 -12.98
N ALA A 191 -6.97 7.52 -13.89
CA ALA A 191 -6.44 7.38 -15.24
C ALA A 191 -4.90 7.44 -15.23
N PRO A 192 -4.20 6.61 -16.03
CA PRO A 192 -2.75 6.67 -16.16
C PRO A 192 -2.31 8.06 -16.63
N ARG A 193 -1.31 8.64 -15.98
CA ARG A 193 -0.77 9.95 -16.39
C ARG A 193 0.69 10.12 -15.99
N THR A 194 1.53 10.39 -16.98
CA THR A 194 2.93 10.72 -16.72
C THR A 194 3.03 12.05 -16.00
N VAL A 195 3.44 12.02 -14.74
CA VAL A 195 3.75 13.22 -13.95
C VAL A 195 5.25 13.38 -13.89
N ARG A 196 5.76 14.60 -14.16
CA ARG A 196 7.18 14.91 -13.91
C ARG A 196 7.34 15.28 -12.42
N PRO A 197 8.01 14.46 -11.60
CA PRO A 197 8.16 14.75 -10.17
C PRO A 197 9.11 15.92 -9.92
N GLU A 198 8.72 16.87 -9.07
CA GLU A 198 9.59 17.95 -8.58
C GLU A 198 10.30 17.51 -7.31
N ARG A 199 11.31 16.65 -7.50
CA ARG A 199 12.02 15.95 -6.41
C ARG A 199 12.64 16.88 -5.35
N GLY A 200 12.95 18.12 -5.71
CA GLY A 200 13.51 19.12 -4.79
C GLY A 200 14.72 18.57 -4.01
N PRO A 201 14.69 18.57 -2.66
CA PRO A 201 15.80 18.07 -1.84
C PRO A 201 16.07 16.57 -2.02
N TYR A 202 15.10 15.78 -2.51
CA TYR A 202 15.23 14.34 -2.75
C TYR A 202 15.85 14.03 -4.13
N ALA A 203 16.20 15.05 -4.93
CA ALA A 203 16.98 14.89 -6.15
C ALA A 203 18.49 14.72 -5.90
N ARG A 204 18.93 14.81 -4.64
CA ARG A 204 20.36 14.78 -4.28
C ARG A 204 20.98 13.42 -4.60
N THR A 205 22.21 13.47 -5.09
CA THR A 205 23.03 12.28 -5.40
C THR A 205 23.35 11.43 -4.18
N ASP A 206 23.28 11.95 -2.96
CA ASP A 206 23.67 11.18 -1.77
C ASP A 206 22.64 10.10 -1.42
N ALA A 207 21.33 10.38 -1.62
CA ALA A 207 20.29 9.36 -1.51
C ALA A 207 20.49 8.28 -2.59
N ASP A 208 20.78 8.70 -3.82
CA ASP A 208 21.04 7.81 -4.95
C ASP A 208 22.32 6.99 -4.75
N ALA A 209 23.37 7.61 -4.20
CA ALA A 209 24.63 6.97 -3.89
C ALA A 209 24.50 6.00 -2.72
N GLY A 210 23.63 6.31 -1.74
CA GLY A 210 23.25 5.39 -0.67
C GLY A 210 22.57 4.15 -1.26
N LEU A 211 21.55 4.34 -2.10
CA LEU A 211 20.82 3.26 -2.78
C LEU A 211 21.70 2.46 -3.76
N ALA A 212 22.64 3.14 -4.43
CA ALA A 212 23.60 2.54 -5.36
C ALA A 212 24.84 1.96 -4.69
N ALA A 213 25.01 2.12 -3.36
CA ALA A 213 26.06 1.42 -2.64
C ALA A 213 25.85 -0.08 -2.82
N ALA A 214 26.96 -0.82 -2.98
CA ALA A 214 26.87 -2.23 -3.35
C ALA A 214 26.18 -3.05 -2.23
N ALA A 215 24.93 -3.43 -2.47
CA ALA A 215 24.29 -4.54 -1.78
C ALA A 215 25.05 -5.84 -2.10
N GLU A 216 24.94 -6.83 -1.22
CA GLU A 216 25.56 -8.13 -1.42
C GLU A 216 24.82 -8.97 -2.47
N TYR A 217 23.51 -8.78 -2.63
CA TYR A 217 22.77 -9.31 -3.76
C TYR A 217 22.82 -8.28 -4.91
N PRO A 218 23.37 -8.61 -6.10
CA PRO A 218 23.66 -7.62 -7.13
C PRO A 218 22.49 -6.76 -7.62
N SER A 219 21.27 -7.31 -7.60
CA SER A 219 20.06 -6.60 -8.05
C SER A 219 19.33 -5.84 -6.93
N ALA A 220 19.84 -5.91 -5.69
CA ALA A 220 19.24 -5.19 -4.57
C ALA A 220 19.78 -3.76 -4.48
N LEU A 221 18.90 -2.84 -4.05
CA LEU A 221 19.32 -1.53 -3.54
C LEU A 221 19.88 -1.69 -2.12
N TRP A 222 20.73 -0.76 -1.70
CA TRP A 222 21.20 -0.69 -0.31
C TRP A 222 20.52 0.45 0.44
N ASN A 223 19.78 0.15 1.51
CA ASN A 223 19.21 1.17 2.39
C ASN A 223 19.27 0.69 3.85
N PRO A 224 20.31 1.04 4.61
CA PRO A 224 20.62 0.38 5.87
C PRO A 224 19.56 0.65 6.94
N ALA A 225 19.29 -0.38 7.74
CA ALA A 225 18.61 -0.27 9.02
C ALA A 225 19.44 0.58 10.01
N TYR A 226 18.80 1.10 11.05
CA TYR A 226 19.51 1.75 12.15
C TYR A 226 20.47 0.76 12.82
N SER A 227 21.70 1.18 13.10
CA SER A 227 22.75 0.30 13.63
C SER A 227 22.43 -0.30 15.01
N GLY A 228 21.43 0.23 15.71
CA GLY A 228 20.93 -0.33 16.96
C GLY A 228 19.80 -1.37 16.81
N ASN A 229 19.37 -1.67 15.58
CA ASN A 229 18.31 -2.65 15.28
C ASN A 229 18.86 -4.01 14.80
N TYR A 230 20.16 -4.22 14.85
CA TYR A 230 20.83 -5.47 14.53
C TYR A 230 22.14 -5.59 15.32
N ALA A 231 22.75 -6.77 15.34
CA ALA A 231 24.08 -6.96 15.92
C ALA A 231 25.13 -7.13 14.82
N THR A 232 26.29 -6.47 14.96
CA THR A 232 27.42 -6.68 14.06
C THR A 232 27.98 -8.09 14.21
N GLY A 233 28.19 -8.77 13.09
CA GLY A 233 28.60 -10.17 13.04
C GLY A 233 27.46 -11.15 13.35
N ARG A 234 27.80 -12.44 13.29
CA ARG A 234 26.89 -13.55 13.60
C ARG A 234 27.59 -14.60 14.45
N SER A 235 26.85 -15.23 15.37
CA SER A 235 27.37 -16.28 16.24
C SER A 235 27.18 -17.69 15.67
N SER A 236 26.57 -17.83 14.50
CA SER A 236 26.34 -19.12 13.84
C SER A 236 26.46 -18.97 12.33
N ALA A 237 26.75 -20.09 11.64
CA ALA A 237 26.71 -20.12 10.19
C ALA A 237 25.27 -19.90 9.69
N ILE A 238 25.12 -19.29 8.52
CA ILE A 238 23.81 -19.18 7.87
C ILE A 238 23.44 -20.56 7.35
N THR A 239 22.31 -21.10 7.83
CA THR A 239 21.77 -22.39 7.42
C THR A 239 20.32 -22.30 6.96
N THR A 240 19.70 -21.12 7.07
CA THR A 240 18.25 -20.97 6.93
C THR A 240 17.89 -19.64 6.26
N VAL A 241 16.89 -19.66 5.40
CA VAL A 241 16.20 -18.46 4.92
C VAL A 241 14.81 -18.42 5.55
N VAL A 242 14.43 -17.31 6.16
CA VAL A 242 13.10 -17.12 6.74
C VAL A 242 12.32 -16.15 5.86
N VAL A 243 11.18 -16.62 5.35
CA VAL A 243 10.21 -15.84 4.56
C VAL A 243 9.23 -15.19 5.52
N HIS A 244 9.10 -13.88 5.39
CA HIS A 244 8.19 -13.04 6.16
C HIS A 244 7.22 -12.29 5.25
N VAL A 245 6.09 -11.89 5.81
CA VAL A 245 5.19 -10.88 5.23
C VAL A 245 5.10 -9.72 6.21
N THR A 246 5.31 -8.52 5.71
CA THR A 246 5.53 -7.31 6.53
C THR A 246 4.27 -6.83 7.25
N GLN A 247 3.06 -7.16 6.79
CA GLN A 247 1.84 -6.47 7.25
C GLN A 247 1.96 -4.95 7.04
N GLY A 248 2.42 -4.53 5.85
CA GLY A 248 2.64 -3.12 5.51
C GLY A 248 3.40 -2.90 4.19
N SER A 249 3.60 -1.63 3.82
CA SER A 249 4.24 -1.24 2.56
C SER A 249 5.76 -1.46 2.55
N TYR A 250 6.33 -1.53 1.35
CA TYR A 250 7.76 -1.72 1.09
C TYR A 250 8.61 -0.62 1.72
N ALA A 251 8.27 0.63 1.43
CA ALA A 251 9.00 1.78 1.96
C ALA A 251 8.71 2.02 3.45
N GLY A 252 7.51 1.69 3.93
CA GLY A 252 7.17 1.69 5.35
C GLY A 252 8.09 0.75 6.14
N SER A 253 8.20 -0.51 5.69
CA SER A 253 9.08 -1.53 6.29
C SER A 253 10.54 -1.07 6.39
N ILE A 254 11.09 -0.50 5.32
CA ILE A 254 12.46 0.02 5.30
C ILE A 254 12.61 1.21 6.27
N SER A 255 11.63 2.12 6.29
CA SER A 255 11.61 3.24 7.23
C SER A 255 11.50 2.78 8.68
N TRP A 256 10.78 1.70 8.97
CA TRP A 256 10.65 1.13 10.30
C TRP A 256 11.97 0.52 10.78
N PHE A 257 12.71 -0.16 9.91
CA PHE A 257 14.03 -0.66 10.26
C PHE A 257 15.05 0.46 10.55
N GLN A 258 14.79 1.68 10.11
CA GLN A 258 15.58 2.88 10.41
C GLN A 258 15.17 3.60 11.70
N ASN A 259 14.04 3.22 12.29
CA ASN A 259 13.58 3.77 13.55
C ASN A 259 14.39 3.21 14.73
N PRO A 260 15.08 4.03 15.53
CA PRO A 260 15.89 3.56 16.67
C PRO A 260 15.08 2.90 17.78
N SER A 261 13.78 3.13 17.82
CA SER A 261 12.83 2.54 18.77
C SER A 261 12.24 1.22 18.29
N ALA A 262 12.44 0.81 17.03
CA ALA A 262 11.82 -0.39 16.47
C ALA A 262 12.37 -1.68 17.10
N GLN A 263 13.68 -1.73 17.36
CA GLN A 263 14.36 -2.91 17.90
C GLN A 263 14.09 -4.19 17.09
N VAL A 264 13.88 -4.04 15.78
CA VAL A 264 13.67 -5.12 14.81
C VAL A 264 14.30 -4.74 13.46
N SER A 265 14.70 -5.74 12.69
CA SER A 265 15.19 -5.57 11.32
C SER A 265 15.16 -6.89 10.56
N ALA A 266 15.10 -6.83 9.24
CA ALA A 266 15.38 -7.96 8.35
C ALA A 266 16.61 -7.68 7.48
N HIS A 267 17.05 -8.67 6.70
CA HIS A 267 18.18 -8.49 5.79
C HIS A 267 17.72 -7.90 4.45
N TYR A 268 16.57 -8.34 3.95
CA TYR A 268 16.00 -7.91 2.68
C TYR A 268 14.51 -7.60 2.80
N VAL A 269 14.04 -6.66 1.97
CA VAL A 269 12.63 -6.37 1.74
C VAL A 269 12.36 -6.48 0.23
N VAL A 270 11.24 -7.10 -0.15
CA VAL A 270 10.80 -7.33 -1.53
C VAL A 270 9.51 -6.57 -1.79
N ARG A 271 9.50 -5.74 -2.84
CA ARG A 271 8.33 -4.97 -3.27
C ARG A 271 7.36 -5.85 -4.05
N SER A 272 6.08 -5.67 -3.78
CA SER A 272 5.00 -6.45 -4.38
C SER A 272 4.78 -6.12 -5.85
N SER A 273 4.80 -4.85 -6.25
CA SER A 273 4.42 -4.44 -7.60
C SER A 273 5.36 -4.97 -8.70
N ASP A 274 6.67 -4.94 -8.44
CA ASP A 274 7.70 -5.20 -9.47
C ASP A 274 8.82 -6.14 -9.01
N GLY A 275 8.80 -6.58 -7.75
CA GLY A 275 9.83 -7.44 -7.18
C GLY A 275 11.14 -6.71 -6.82
N GLN A 276 11.17 -5.37 -6.77
CA GLN A 276 12.37 -4.63 -6.35
C GLN A 276 12.83 -5.07 -4.95
N ILE A 277 14.11 -5.42 -4.83
CA ILE A 277 14.71 -5.84 -3.56
C ILE A 277 15.53 -4.70 -2.98
N THR A 278 15.40 -4.46 -1.67
CA THR A 278 16.31 -3.61 -0.90
C THR A 278 16.94 -4.44 0.21
N GLN A 279 18.27 -4.36 0.33
CA GLN A 279 19.01 -4.90 1.46
C GLN A 279 19.14 -3.85 2.57
N THR A 280 18.79 -4.23 3.79
CA THR A 280 18.75 -3.35 4.96
C THR A 280 19.77 -3.72 6.04
N VAL A 281 20.20 -4.99 6.09
CA VAL A 281 21.27 -5.47 6.99
C VAL A 281 22.21 -6.36 6.19
N ARG A 282 23.52 -6.26 6.45
CA ARG A 282 24.51 -7.14 5.81
C ARG A 282 24.28 -8.58 6.21
N GLU A 283 24.41 -9.52 5.29
CA GLU A 283 24.29 -10.95 5.54
C GLU A 283 25.35 -11.43 6.56
N GLY A 284 26.48 -10.73 6.71
CA GLY A 284 27.47 -11.01 7.77
C GLY A 284 27.02 -10.62 9.18
N ASP A 285 26.03 -9.74 9.30
CA ASP A 285 25.48 -9.24 10.56
C ASP A 285 24.21 -10.03 10.95
N THR A 286 23.76 -9.86 12.19
CA THR A 286 22.57 -10.55 12.73
C THR A 286 21.40 -9.58 12.80
N ALA A 287 20.52 -9.61 11.80
CA ALA A 287 19.23 -8.90 11.83
C ALA A 287 18.31 -9.49 12.91
N TRP A 288 17.32 -8.70 13.37
CA TRP A 288 16.40 -9.08 14.44
C TRP A 288 14.99 -9.31 13.90
N HIS A 289 14.76 -10.46 13.25
CA HIS A 289 13.51 -10.77 12.53
C HIS A 289 12.77 -12.02 13.03
N ALA A 290 13.47 -13.02 13.57
CA ALA A 290 12.91 -14.35 13.88
C ALA A 290 13.41 -14.93 15.21
N ARG A 291 13.56 -14.08 16.24
CA ARG A 291 13.88 -14.48 17.62
C ARG A 291 15.10 -15.44 17.70
N SER A 292 14.87 -16.71 18.02
CA SER A 292 15.91 -17.73 18.20
C SER A 292 16.63 -18.09 16.90
N ALA A 293 16.01 -17.79 15.74
CA ALA A 293 16.59 -18.04 14.42
C ALA A 293 17.52 -16.94 13.91
N ASN A 294 17.51 -15.75 14.54
CA ASN A 294 18.36 -14.62 14.12
C ASN A 294 19.84 -15.02 13.86
N PRO A 295 20.52 -15.82 14.73
CA PRO A 295 21.94 -16.08 14.56
C PRO A 295 22.32 -16.92 13.34
N TYR A 296 21.41 -17.75 12.84
CA TYR A 296 21.66 -18.75 11.79
C TYR A 296 20.82 -18.56 10.53
N SER A 297 20.05 -17.47 10.44
CA SER A 297 19.16 -17.23 9.31
C SER A 297 19.34 -15.88 8.64
N VAL A 298 18.80 -15.80 7.42
CA VAL A 298 18.59 -14.57 6.66
C VAL A 298 17.07 -14.37 6.51
N GLY A 299 16.54 -13.31 7.11
CA GLY A 299 15.14 -12.89 6.95
C GLY A 299 14.90 -12.07 5.68
N VAL A 300 13.88 -12.47 4.92
CA VAL A 300 13.38 -11.80 3.71
C VAL A 300 11.92 -11.40 3.92
N GLU A 301 11.68 -10.10 3.95
CA GLU A 301 10.37 -9.47 4.14
C GLU A 301 9.67 -9.23 2.80
N HIS A 302 8.39 -9.58 2.72
CA HIS A 302 7.57 -9.36 1.53
C HIS A 302 6.49 -8.34 1.84
N GLU A 303 6.46 -7.25 1.07
CA GLU A 303 5.43 -6.23 1.15
C GLU A 303 4.02 -6.83 1.02
N GLY A 304 3.14 -6.53 1.98
CA GLY A 304 1.73 -6.84 1.87
C GLY A 304 1.11 -7.36 3.15
N TYR A 305 -0.04 -8.00 3.01
CA TYR A 305 -0.88 -8.46 4.12
C TYR A 305 -1.24 -9.95 3.95
N VAL A 306 -1.10 -10.73 5.01
CA VAL A 306 -1.23 -12.20 4.99
C VAL A 306 -2.61 -12.70 4.59
N ASP A 307 -3.64 -11.89 4.76
CA ASP A 307 -5.05 -12.18 4.47
C ASP A 307 -5.50 -11.73 3.08
N ASP A 308 -4.67 -10.99 2.34
CA ASP A 308 -4.96 -10.53 0.98
C ASP A 308 -3.99 -11.15 -0.05
N PRO A 309 -4.43 -12.15 -0.84
CA PRO A 309 -3.58 -12.82 -1.82
C PRO A 309 -3.14 -11.92 -2.97
N ALA A 310 -3.78 -10.77 -3.20
CA ALA A 310 -3.40 -9.87 -4.29
C ALA A 310 -1.95 -9.37 -4.12
N TRP A 311 -1.45 -9.28 -2.88
CA TRP A 311 -0.08 -8.84 -2.58
C TRP A 311 1.01 -9.80 -3.07
N PHE A 312 0.70 -11.07 -3.25
CA PHE A 312 1.69 -12.08 -3.63
C PHE A 312 1.78 -12.19 -5.15
N THR A 313 2.36 -11.17 -5.78
CA THR A 313 2.49 -11.10 -7.24
C THR A 313 3.56 -12.06 -7.76
N ASP A 314 3.46 -12.39 -9.05
CA ASP A 314 4.48 -13.16 -9.75
C ASP A 314 5.87 -12.49 -9.69
N ALA A 315 5.91 -11.16 -9.82
CA ALA A 315 7.16 -10.38 -9.77
C ALA A 315 7.85 -10.49 -8.41
N MET A 316 7.07 -10.43 -7.32
CA MET A 316 7.54 -10.65 -5.96
C MET A 316 8.10 -12.06 -5.79
N TYR A 317 7.31 -13.09 -6.13
CA TYR A 317 7.73 -14.49 -5.98
C TYR A 317 9.02 -14.78 -6.75
N ARG A 318 9.11 -14.37 -8.01
CA ARG A 318 10.29 -14.58 -8.86
C ARG A 318 11.53 -13.90 -8.33
N SER A 319 11.41 -12.64 -7.92
CA SER A 319 12.55 -11.86 -7.40
C SER A 319 13.02 -12.42 -6.07
N SER A 320 12.10 -12.76 -5.17
CA SER A 320 12.41 -13.38 -3.89
C SER A 320 13.02 -14.78 -4.04
N ALA A 321 12.51 -15.59 -4.97
CA ALA A 321 13.05 -16.92 -5.24
C ALA A 321 14.47 -16.83 -5.83
N ALA A 322 14.73 -15.86 -6.72
CA ALA A 322 16.07 -15.60 -7.25
C ALA A 322 17.05 -15.17 -6.15
N LEU A 323 16.62 -14.32 -5.21
CA LEU A 323 17.39 -13.96 -4.02
C LEU A 323 17.66 -15.18 -3.13
N THR A 324 16.64 -15.99 -2.84
CA THR A 324 16.76 -17.19 -2.01
C THR A 324 17.67 -18.23 -2.67
N ARG A 325 17.61 -18.38 -3.99
CA ARG A 325 18.56 -19.21 -4.75
C ARG A 325 19.99 -18.69 -4.62
N TYR A 326 20.21 -17.38 -4.76
CA TYR A 326 21.51 -16.76 -4.53
C TYR A 326 22.05 -17.05 -3.11
N LEU A 327 21.22 -16.88 -2.09
CA LEU A 327 21.59 -17.14 -0.69
C LEU A 327 21.89 -18.63 -0.45
N THR A 328 21.06 -19.52 -0.99
CA THR A 328 21.25 -20.97 -0.84
C THR A 328 22.53 -21.44 -1.53
N ASP A 329 22.82 -20.94 -2.73
CA ASP A 329 24.05 -21.26 -3.46
C ASP A 329 25.29 -20.67 -2.75
N LYS A 330 25.20 -19.43 -2.24
CA LYS A 330 26.29 -18.74 -1.52
C LYS A 330 26.67 -19.44 -0.21
N TYR A 331 25.69 -19.91 0.55
CA TYR A 331 25.90 -20.49 1.88
C TYR A 331 25.81 -22.02 1.93
N GLY A 332 25.52 -22.68 0.81
CA GLY A 332 25.37 -24.14 0.75
C GLY A 332 24.13 -24.65 1.49
N ILE A 333 23.06 -23.85 1.51
CA ILE A 333 21.78 -24.21 2.15
C ILE A 333 20.99 -25.12 1.20
N PRO A 334 20.46 -26.28 1.65
CA PRO A 334 19.57 -27.08 0.83
C PRO A 334 18.30 -26.32 0.41
N LYS A 335 17.91 -26.46 -0.87
CA LYS A 335 16.71 -25.82 -1.47
C LYS A 335 15.44 -26.60 -1.12
N ASP A 336 15.18 -26.77 0.17
CA ASP A 336 14.02 -27.51 0.69
C ASP A 336 13.29 -26.73 1.80
N ARG A 337 12.12 -27.25 2.18
CA ARG A 337 11.25 -26.64 3.21
C ARG A 337 11.76 -26.83 4.65
N ALA A 338 12.83 -27.59 4.86
CA ALA A 338 13.46 -27.68 6.18
C ALA A 338 14.44 -26.51 6.43
N HIS A 339 14.91 -25.84 5.37
CA HIS A 339 15.88 -24.75 5.46
C HIS A 339 15.37 -23.42 4.90
N ILE A 340 14.36 -23.44 4.04
CA ILE A 340 13.61 -22.27 3.63
C ILE A 340 12.27 -22.38 4.33
N VAL A 341 12.04 -21.55 5.35
CA VAL A 341 10.91 -21.65 6.28
C VAL A 341 10.12 -20.35 6.32
N GLY A 342 8.84 -20.41 6.66
CA GLY A 342 8.06 -19.25 7.04
C GLY A 342 8.35 -18.85 8.48
N HIS A 343 8.12 -17.58 8.82
CA HIS A 343 8.32 -17.10 10.17
C HIS A 343 7.48 -17.86 11.22
N SER A 344 6.25 -18.22 10.87
CA SER A 344 5.35 -19.07 11.68
C SER A 344 5.87 -20.48 11.96
N GLU A 345 6.84 -20.96 11.18
CA GLU A 345 7.44 -22.29 11.34
C GLU A 345 8.71 -22.26 12.21
N VAL A 346 9.20 -21.07 12.55
CA VAL A 346 10.38 -20.90 13.40
C VAL A 346 10.04 -21.28 14.85
N PRO A 347 10.85 -22.14 15.51
CA PRO A 347 10.60 -22.54 16.89
C PRO A 347 10.54 -21.37 17.87
N GLY A 348 9.46 -21.34 18.66
CA GLY A 348 9.26 -20.33 19.71
C GLY A 348 8.75 -18.99 19.20
N ASN A 349 8.23 -18.95 17.97
CA ASN A 349 7.56 -17.79 17.43
C ASN A 349 6.04 -17.79 17.71
N ASP A 350 5.44 -16.60 17.74
CA ASP A 350 4.01 -16.34 17.94
C ASP A 350 3.34 -15.66 16.74
N HIS A 351 4.09 -15.47 15.63
CA HIS A 351 3.57 -14.85 14.41
C HIS A 351 2.97 -15.88 13.44
N THR A 352 2.13 -15.38 12.53
CA THR A 352 1.37 -16.16 11.55
C THR A 352 1.88 -16.00 10.11
N ASP A 353 2.84 -15.11 9.86
CA ASP A 353 3.40 -14.87 8.53
C ASP A 353 4.27 -16.06 8.04
N PRO A 354 4.36 -16.32 6.71
CA PRO A 354 3.80 -15.54 5.60
C PRO A 354 2.29 -15.76 5.34
N GLY A 355 1.60 -16.51 6.19
CA GLY A 355 0.15 -16.69 6.12
C GLY A 355 -0.31 -17.77 5.14
N PRO A 356 -1.63 -18.05 5.12
CA PRO A 356 -2.21 -19.14 4.33
C PRO A 356 -2.20 -18.88 2.82
N ASN A 357 -2.09 -17.62 2.40
CA ASN A 357 -2.11 -17.19 1.00
C ASN A 357 -0.72 -17.25 0.33
N TRP A 358 0.34 -17.53 1.10
CA TRP A 358 1.67 -17.75 0.53
C TRP A 358 1.76 -19.12 -0.15
N ASP A 359 1.90 -19.12 -1.47
CA ASP A 359 2.00 -20.33 -2.28
C ASP A 359 3.41 -20.92 -2.19
N TRP A 360 3.61 -21.77 -1.18
CA TRP A 360 4.86 -22.48 -0.97
C TRP A 360 5.22 -23.42 -2.12
N ALA A 361 4.24 -24.02 -2.80
CA ALA A 361 4.52 -24.94 -3.90
C ALA A 361 5.12 -24.17 -5.07
N TYR A 362 4.48 -23.06 -5.43
CA TYR A 362 4.98 -22.18 -6.47
C TYR A 362 6.32 -21.53 -6.10
N TYR A 363 6.45 -20.99 -4.89
CA TYR A 363 7.69 -20.36 -4.47
C TYR A 363 8.88 -21.34 -4.51
N MET A 364 8.68 -22.59 -4.07
CA MET A 364 9.75 -23.58 -4.05
C MET A 364 10.12 -24.10 -5.44
N SER A 365 9.18 -24.18 -6.40
CA SER A 365 9.52 -24.54 -7.79
C SER A 365 10.44 -23.50 -8.44
N LEU A 366 10.19 -22.21 -8.18
CA LEU A 366 11.09 -21.13 -8.59
C LEU A 366 12.46 -21.23 -7.93
N VAL A 367 12.53 -21.46 -6.61
CA VAL A 367 13.80 -21.55 -5.87
C VAL A 367 14.67 -22.71 -6.36
N GLN A 368 14.04 -23.86 -6.65
CA GLN A 368 14.72 -25.05 -7.16
C GLN A 368 15.24 -24.86 -8.59
N GLY A 369 14.74 -23.86 -9.32
CA GLY A 369 15.09 -23.60 -10.71
C GLY A 369 14.36 -24.52 -11.68
N ASP A 370 13.32 -25.22 -11.22
CA ASP A 370 12.45 -26.06 -12.05
C ASP A 370 11.68 -25.19 -13.07
N ASP A 371 11.51 -23.91 -12.75
CA ASP A 371 10.78 -22.90 -13.53
C ASP A 371 11.67 -21.90 -14.29
N ASP A 372 13.00 -22.10 -14.33
CA ASP A 372 13.94 -21.19 -15.04
C ASP A 372 13.72 -21.18 -16.57
N GLY A 373 12.69 -21.88 -17.06
CA GLY A 373 12.20 -21.88 -18.44
C GLY A 373 10.69 -22.13 -18.61
N ALA A 374 9.85 -21.94 -17.58
CA ALA A 374 8.40 -22.19 -17.69
C ALA A 374 7.73 -21.14 -18.60
N THR A 375 7.29 -21.58 -19.79
CA THR A 375 6.63 -20.77 -20.81
C THR A 375 5.22 -20.37 -20.41
N GLY A 376 4.91 -19.07 -20.32
CA GLY A 376 3.53 -18.58 -20.22
C GLY A 376 3.40 -17.21 -19.56
N THR A 377 2.34 -16.50 -19.93
CA THR A 377 1.99 -15.18 -19.40
C THR A 377 1.10 -15.35 -18.16
N PRO A 378 1.41 -14.72 -17.02
CA PRO A 378 0.61 -14.85 -15.81
C PRO A 378 -0.72 -14.10 -15.95
N PHE A 379 -1.80 -14.68 -15.42
CA PHE A 379 -3.11 -14.06 -15.30
C PHE A 379 -3.75 -14.37 -13.95
N PRO A 380 -4.48 -13.43 -13.34
CA PRO A 380 -5.33 -13.72 -12.19
C PRO A 380 -6.53 -14.59 -12.61
N THR A 381 -7.06 -15.37 -11.68
CA THR A 381 -8.30 -16.13 -11.83
C THR A 381 -9.33 -15.71 -10.79
N TRP A 382 -10.60 -15.99 -11.05
CA TRP A 382 -11.69 -15.82 -10.08
C TRP A 382 -12.49 -17.10 -9.89
N GLY A 383 -13.34 -17.11 -8.86
CA GLY A 383 -14.16 -18.27 -8.50
C GLY A 383 -13.46 -19.28 -7.61
N THR A 384 -14.20 -20.29 -7.18
CA THR A 384 -13.72 -21.38 -6.32
C THR A 384 -13.96 -22.73 -6.99
N ASP A 385 -13.11 -23.72 -6.67
CA ASP A 385 -13.13 -25.08 -7.23
C ASP A 385 -13.12 -25.16 -8.78
N VAL A 386 -12.48 -24.18 -9.43
CA VAL A 386 -12.38 -24.08 -10.89
C VAL A 386 -11.67 -25.30 -11.46
N SER A 387 -12.26 -25.92 -12.49
CA SER A 387 -11.72 -27.16 -13.08
C SER A 387 -10.59 -26.87 -14.05
N ILE A 388 -9.46 -27.57 -13.88
CA ILE A 388 -8.46 -27.72 -14.93
C ILE A 388 -8.71 -29.04 -15.65
N ARG A 389 -8.82 -28.99 -16.96
CA ARG A 389 -9.32 -30.07 -17.82
C ARG A 389 -8.22 -30.59 -18.74
N GLN A 390 -8.21 -31.89 -19.03
CA GLN A 390 -7.18 -32.49 -19.88
C GLN A 390 -7.24 -31.97 -21.33
N GLN A 391 -8.43 -31.60 -21.79
CA GLN A 391 -8.68 -31.01 -23.11
C GLN A 391 -9.55 -29.74 -22.94
N PRO A 392 -9.59 -28.83 -23.92
CA PRO A 392 -10.37 -27.59 -23.83
C PRO A 392 -11.88 -27.86 -23.98
N THR A 393 -12.45 -28.67 -23.10
CA THR A 393 -13.87 -29.03 -23.02
C THR A 393 -14.20 -29.54 -21.63
N THR A 394 -15.41 -29.25 -21.16
CA THR A 394 -15.94 -29.70 -19.87
C THR A 394 -16.17 -31.22 -19.81
N ASP A 395 -16.28 -31.88 -20.97
CA ASP A 395 -16.45 -33.34 -21.07
C ASP A 395 -15.15 -34.12 -20.78
N SER A 396 -14.00 -33.44 -20.79
CA SER A 396 -12.72 -34.10 -20.55
C SER A 396 -12.43 -34.30 -19.07
N ALA A 397 -11.54 -35.25 -18.77
CA ALA A 397 -11.11 -35.54 -17.41
C ALA A 397 -10.56 -34.29 -16.72
N ARG A 398 -10.93 -34.09 -15.45
CA ARG A 398 -10.31 -33.06 -14.60
C ARG A 398 -8.91 -33.54 -14.22
N VAL A 399 -7.90 -32.70 -14.47
CA VAL A 399 -6.50 -32.97 -14.10
C VAL A 399 -6.11 -32.27 -12.80
N ALA A 400 -6.73 -31.13 -12.50
CA ALA A 400 -6.54 -30.38 -11.26
C ALA A 400 -7.76 -29.50 -10.96
N SER A 401 -7.75 -28.84 -9.81
CA SER A 401 -8.72 -27.80 -9.45
C SER A 401 -8.04 -26.64 -8.75
N LEU A 402 -8.45 -25.41 -9.09
CA LEU A 402 -8.04 -24.22 -8.35
C LEU A 402 -9.03 -24.05 -7.18
N PRO A 403 -8.57 -24.09 -5.90
CA PRO A 403 -9.47 -24.04 -4.75
C PRO A 403 -10.14 -22.66 -4.58
N GLY A 404 -9.51 -21.59 -5.09
CA GLY A 404 -10.00 -20.23 -5.05
C GLY A 404 -9.29 -19.33 -6.06
N PRO A 405 -9.55 -18.01 -6.04
CA PRO A 405 -8.83 -17.03 -6.84
C PRO A 405 -7.33 -17.15 -6.61
N THR A 406 -6.55 -17.27 -7.69
CA THR A 406 -5.10 -17.40 -7.65
C THR A 406 -4.50 -16.83 -8.94
N SER A 407 -3.17 -16.77 -9.06
CA SER A 407 -2.51 -16.49 -10.33
C SER A 407 -2.19 -17.80 -11.06
N VAL A 408 -2.49 -17.88 -12.34
CA VAL A 408 -2.13 -19.01 -13.21
C VAL A 408 -1.29 -18.52 -14.39
N ARG A 409 -0.37 -19.35 -14.86
CA ARG A 409 0.34 -19.09 -16.12
C ARG A 409 -0.39 -19.66 -17.31
N VAL A 410 -0.54 -18.86 -18.34
CA VAL A 410 -1.12 -19.29 -19.60
C VAL A 410 -0.03 -19.34 -20.67
N ALA A 411 0.27 -20.54 -21.16
CA ALA A 411 1.26 -20.72 -22.23
C ALA A 411 0.69 -20.38 -23.61
N CYS A 412 -0.55 -20.81 -23.86
CA CYS A 412 -1.28 -20.58 -25.10
C CYS A 412 -2.79 -20.69 -24.84
N GLN A 413 -3.59 -20.27 -25.81
CA GLN A 413 -5.05 -20.35 -25.73
C GLN A 413 -5.66 -20.89 -27.03
N VAL A 414 -6.84 -21.51 -26.93
CA VAL A 414 -7.48 -22.23 -28.03
C VAL A 414 -9.00 -22.12 -27.91
N HIS A 415 -9.70 -22.17 -29.04
CA HIS A 415 -11.15 -22.36 -29.03
C HIS A 415 -11.49 -23.82 -28.73
N GLY A 416 -12.45 -24.03 -27.83
CA GLY A 416 -12.85 -25.33 -27.31
C GLY A 416 -14.35 -25.46 -27.11
N GLY A 417 -14.76 -26.27 -26.14
CA GLY A 417 -16.16 -26.41 -25.75
C GLY A 417 -16.68 -25.12 -25.12
N LEU A 418 -17.88 -24.68 -25.53
CA LEU A 418 -18.53 -23.51 -24.94
C LEU A 418 -18.78 -23.74 -23.45
N VAL A 419 -18.35 -22.79 -22.61
CA VAL A 419 -18.67 -22.77 -21.19
C VAL A 419 -19.66 -21.63 -20.94
N GLU A 420 -20.70 -21.94 -20.17
CA GLU A 420 -21.69 -20.97 -19.72
C GLU A 420 -21.66 -20.93 -18.19
N TYR A 421 -21.48 -19.74 -17.61
CA TYR A 421 -21.44 -19.54 -16.18
C TYR A 421 -21.88 -18.12 -15.83
N ASP A 422 -22.79 -17.99 -14.86
CA ASP A 422 -23.32 -16.71 -14.35
C ASP A 422 -23.75 -15.70 -15.44
N GLY A 423 -24.39 -16.19 -16.50
CA GLY A 423 -24.85 -15.36 -17.62
C GLY A 423 -23.76 -14.99 -18.65
N TYR A 424 -22.52 -15.42 -18.45
CA TYR A 424 -21.43 -15.30 -19.41
C TYR A 424 -21.27 -16.58 -20.22
N SER A 425 -20.84 -16.43 -21.48
CA SER A 425 -20.54 -17.54 -22.39
C SER A 425 -19.20 -17.30 -23.09
N ASN A 426 -18.28 -18.25 -23.03
CA ASN A 426 -16.97 -18.15 -23.71
C ASN A 426 -16.52 -19.54 -24.18
N ASP A 427 -15.99 -19.62 -25.39
CA ASP A 427 -15.42 -20.83 -25.97
C ASP A 427 -13.89 -20.84 -25.94
N ALA A 428 -13.24 -19.80 -25.40
CA ALA A 428 -11.81 -19.74 -25.24
C ALA A 428 -11.33 -20.49 -23.99
N TRP A 429 -10.25 -21.25 -24.17
CA TRP A 429 -9.57 -22.02 -23.13
C TRP A 429 -8.08 -21.73 -23.14
N SER A 430 -7.49 -21.68 -21.95
CA SER A 430 -6.08 -21.38 -21.74
C SER A 430 -5.35 -22.59 -21.21
N TYR A 431 -4.24 -22.97 -21.85
CA TYR A 431 -3.37 -24.05 -21.38
C TYR A 431 -2.48 -23.55 -20.25
N LEU A 432 -2.59 -24.20 -19.10
CA LEU A 432 -1.80 -23.95 -17.90
C LEU A 432 -0.70 -25.01 -17.82
N PRO A 433 0.56 -24.67 -18.15
CA PRO A 433 1.67 -25.63 -18.15
C PRO A 433 1.90 -26.22 -16.75
N ASP A 434 1.73 -25.39 -15.71
CA ASP A 434 1.90 -25.75 -14.30
C ASP A 434 0.92 -26.85 -13.84
N HIS A 435 -0.18 -27.03 -14.57
CA HIS A 435 -1.20 -28.05 -14.28
C HIS A 435 -1.35 -29.11 -15.37
N GLY A 436 -0.61 -28.98 -16.48
CA GLY A 436 -0.71 -29.86 -17.64
C GLY A 436 -2.11 -29.93 -18.25
N GLY A 437 -2.89 -28.85 -18.19
CA GLY A 437 -4.29 -28.85 -18.65
C GLY A 437 -4.85 -27.47 -18.96
N TYR A 438 -6.12 -27.43 -19.32
CA TYR A 438 -6.83 -26.25 -19.82
C TYR A 438 -7.82 -25.73 -18.78
N VAL A 439 -7.88 -24.41 -18.62
CA VAL A 439 -8.95 -23.70 -17.90
C VAL A 439 -9.81 -22.93 -18.91
N SER A 440 -11.10 -22.79 -18.64
CA SER A 440 -11.93 -21.88 -19.45
C SER A 440 -11.57 -20.43 -19.11
N ASN A 441 -11.41 -19.60 -20.14
CA ASN A 441 -11.10 -18.18 -19.97
C ASN A 441 -12.19 -17.41 -19.23
N ILE A 442 -13.40 -17.95 -19.09
CA ILE A 442 -14.42 -17.37 -18.20
C ILE A 442 -13.89 -17.17 -16.79
N PHE A 443 -12.99 -18.04 -16.30
CA PHE A 443 -12.46 -17.98 -14.94
C PHE A 443 -11.13 -17.23 -14.83
N ILE A 444 -10.64 -16.64 -15.92
CA ILE A 444 -9.47 -15.77 -15.91
C ILE A 444 -9.99 -14.34 -15.74
N ASP A 445 -9.49 -13.65 -14.71
CA ASP A 445 -9.99 -12.34 -14.28
C ASP A 445 -9.43 -11.21 -15.16
N VAL A 446 -9.83 -11.24 -16.43
CA VAL A 446 -9.61 -10.20 -17.42
C VAL A 446 -10.87 -9.99 -18.26
N ASP A 447 -11.08 -8.76 -18.73
CA ASP A 447 -12.28 -8.40 -19.49
C ASP A 447 -12.36 -9.06 -20.87
N ASP A 448 -11.22 -9.42 -21.46
CA ASP A 448 -11.13 -9.98 -22.79
C ASP A 448 -11.42 -11.49 -22.81
N ALA A 449 -12.38 -11.91 -23.63
CA ALA A 449 -12.69 -13.33 -23.83
C ALA A 449 -11.49 -14.13 -24.36
N TRP A 450 -10.64 -13.49 -25.17
CA TRP A 450 -9.38 -14.01 -25.71
C TRP A 450 -8.23 -13.18 -25.15
N LEU A 451 -7.34 -13.81 -24.39
CA LEU A 451 -6.35 -13.11 -23.57
C LEU A 451 -5.37 -12.32 -24.43
N PRO A 452 -5.12 -11.03 -24.13
CA PRO A 452 -4.16 -10.23 -24.87
C PRO A 452 -2.74 -10.76 -24.65
N GLY A 453 -1.95 -10.82 -25.72
CA GLY A 453 -0.53 -11.22 -25.65
C GLY A 453 -0.27 -12.72 -25.46
N VAL A 454 -1.31 -13.56 -25.39
CA VAL A 454 -1.18 -15.02 -25.31
C VAL A 454 -1.29 -15.62 -26.72
N PRO A 455 -0.32 -16.42 -27.17
CA PRO A 455 -0.36 -17.05 -28.48
C PRO A 455 -1.44 -18.13 -28.57
N THR A 456 -1.91 -18.42 -29.78
CA THR A 456 -2.79 -19.57 -30.02
C THR A 456 -2.02 -20.88 -29.81
N CYS A 457 -2.67 -21.87 -29.18
CA CYS A 457 -2.21 -23.27 -29.23
C CYS A 457 -2.03 -23.89 -30.68
#